data_AF-A0A7C6L8H1-F1
#
_entry.id   AF-A0A7C6L8H1-F1
#
_cell.length_a   1.000
_cell.length_b   1.000
_cell.length_c   1.000
_cell.angle_alpha   90.00
_cell.angle_beta   90.00
_cell.angle_gamma   90.00
#
_symmetry.space_group_name_H-M   'P 1'
#
loop_
_entity.id
_entity.type
_entity.pdbx_description
1 polymer ?
#
loop_
_entity_poly.entity_id
_entity_poly.type
_entity_poly.pdbx_seq_one_letter_code
_entity_poly.pdbx_strand_id
1 'polypeptide(L)'
;MQHTSQNGSIGTENFVYANGHNTEIKLNNTTSIWKLTEENALGQPTRATTGTMARTYGYTAYGMPTGRTAGSIQNFTYDFDMTGGNLTSRTDNTRSKTESFQYDNLNRLTNAAGQAIVYSAPEVYVKEAGNWKIYYICRDYLGSVTHVANADGSLK
;
A
#
# COMPACT_ATOMS: atom_id res chain seq x y z
N MET A 1 -7.25 23.15 -2.55
CA MET A 1 -8.03 22.85 -1.34
C MET A 1 -7.67 23.87 -0.27
N GLN A 2 -8.63 24.55 0.35
CA GLN A 2 -8.34 25.51 1.43
C GLN A 2 -8.49 24.85 2.79
N HIS A 3 -7.52 25.04 3.66
CA HIS A 3 -7.52 24.56 5.04
C HIS A 3 -7.79 25.73 5.99
N THR A 4 -8.71 25.52 6.92
CA THR A 4 -9.14 26.50 7.92
C THR A 4 -9.15 25.85 9.31
N SER A 5 -8.77 26.62 10.32
CA SER A 5 -8.91 26.30 11.74
C SER A 5 -10.00 27.16 12.38
N GLN A 6 -10.33 26.91 13.65
CA GLN A 6 -11.15 27.83 14.45
C GLN A 6 -10.59 29.26 14.53
N ASN A 7 -9.29 29.44 14.24
CA ASN A 7 -8.58 30.71 14.26
C ASN A 7 -8.35 31.31 12.85
N GLY A 8 -9.00 30.78 11.81
CA GLY A 8 -8.93 31.30 10.43
C GLY A 8 -8.17 30.40 9.46
N SER A 9 -7.84 30.95 8.27
CA SER A 9 -7.22 30.18 7.19
C SER A 9 -5.78 29.79 7.53
N ILE A 10 -5.49 28.49 7.44
CA ILE A 10 -4.14 27.93 7.61
C ILE A 10 -3.36 28.04 6.30
N GLY A 11 -4.01 27.74 5.17
CA GLY A 11 -3.40 27.85 3.85
C GLY A 11 -4.23 27.16 2.78
N THR A 12 -3.79 27.27 1.53
CA THR A 12 -4.43 26.65 0.36
C THR A 12 -3.45 25.74 -0.35
N GLU A 13 -3.81 24.48 -0.55
CA GLU A 13 -3.10 23.58 -1.46
C GLU A 13 -3.53 23.83 -2.91
N ASN A 14 -2.56 24.02 -3.78
CA ASN A 14 -2.72 24.24 -5.20
C ASN A 14 -2.04 23.10 -5.97
N PHE A 15 -2.75 22.54 -6.93
CA PHE A 15 -2.28 21.42 -7.75
C PHE A 15 -1.94 21.93 -9.15
N VAL A 16 -0.75 21.60 -9.63
CA VAL A 16 -0.26 21.96 -10.96
C VAL A 16 -0.29 20.71 -11.83
N TYR A 17 -0.87 20.81 -13.02
CA TYR A 17 -1.02 19.68 -13.93
C TYR A 17 -0.24 19.92 -15.22
N ALA A 18 0.36 18.86 -15.76
CA ALA A 18 0.86 18.80 -17.13
C ALA A 18 0.40 17.46 -17.74
N ASN A 19 0.09 17.42 -19.03
CA ASN A 19 -0.30 16.20 -19.74
C ASN A 19 -1.41 15.37 -19.04
N GLY A 20 -2.33 16.04 -18.33
CA GLY A 20 -3.45 15.39 -17.65
C GLY A 20 -3.12 14.76 -16.29
N HIS A 21 -1.90 14.90 -15.76
CA HIS A 21 -1.53 14.42 -14.43
C HIS A 21 -0.91 15.52 -13.56
N ASN A 22 -1.00 15.35 -12.24
CA ASN A 22 -0.44 16.27 -11.27
C ASN A 22 1.10 16.19 -11.28
N THR A 23 1.76 17.34 -11.38
CA THR A 23 3.22 17.46 -11.40
C THR A 23 3.78 18.25 -10.23
N GLU A 24 2.97 19.06 -9.53
CA GLU A 24 3.42 19.82 -8.37
C GLU A 24 2.25 20.17 -7.44
N ILE A 25 2.47 20.05 -6.13
CA ILE A 25 1.54 20.51 -5.09
C ILE A 25 2.21 21.66 -4.35
N LYS A 26 1.55 22.82 -4.29
CA LYS A 26 2.05 24.02 -3.63
C LYS A 26 1.15 24.45 -2.47
N LEU A 27 1.75 24.89 -1.37
CA LEU A 27 1.06 25.66 -0.33
C LEU A 27 1.05 27.14 -0.70
N ASN A 28 -0.14 27.75 -0.67
CA ASN A 28 -0.38 29.16 -0.97
C ASN A 28 0.24 29.61 -2.31
N ASN A 29 0.19 28.74 -3.32
CA ASN A 29 0.84 28.90 -4.63
C ASN A 29 2.36 29.20 -4.61
N THR A 30 3.03 29.07 -3.47
CA THR A 30 4.42 29.51 -3.29
C THR A 30 5.33 28.34 -2.95
N THR A 31 5.04 27.61 -1.88
CA THR A 31 5.95 26.57 -1.36
C THR A 31 5.59 25.22 -1.94
N SER A 32 6.49 24.61 -2.72
CA SER A 32 6.28 23.24 -3.22
C SER A 32 6.36 22.22 -2.06
N ILE A 33 5.24 21.56 -1.80
CA ILE A 33 5.13 20.45 -0.85
C ILE A 33 5.56 19.15 -1.53
N TRP A 34 5.18 18.96 -2.78
CA TRP A 34 5.58 17.82 -3.59
C TRP A 34 5.82 18.27 -5.03
N LYS A 35 6.82 17.69 -5.70
CA LYS A 35 7.11 17.97 -7.10
C LYS A 35 7.61 16.73 -7.82
N LEU A 36 6.97 16.39 -8.94
CA LEU A 36 7.49 15.45 -9.91
C LEU A 36 8.67 16.08 -10.64
N THR A 37 9.82 15.42 -10.63
CA THR A 37 11.05 15.97 -11.23
C THR A 37 11.54 15.17 -12.43
N GLU A 38 11.22 13.88 -12.51
CA GLU A 38 11.53 13.06 -13.67
C GLU A 38 10.49 11.96 -13.88
N GLU A 39 10.33 11.57 -15.15
CA GLU A 39 9.51 10.47 -15.62
C GLU A 39 10.30 9.63 -16.62
N ASN A 40 10.00 8.33 -16.71
CA ASN A 40 10.51 7.47 -17.77
C ASN A 40 9.69 7.63 -19.07
N ALA A 41 10.10 6.95 -20.14
CA ALA A 41 9.40 6.99 -21.43
C ALA A 41 7.96 6.43 -21.41
N LEU A 42 7.58 5.69 -20.36
CA LEU A 42 6.22 5.20 -20.15
C LEU A 42 5.35 6.20 -19.36
N GLY A 43 5.87 7.39 -19.05
CA GLY A 43 5.19 8.39 -18.24
C GLY A 43 5.10 8.02 -16.76
N GLN A 44 5.98 7.14 -16.28
CA GLN A 44 6.01 6.76 -14.86
C GLN A 44 7.03 7.62 -14.11
N PRO A 45 6.67 8.18 -12.93
CA PRO A 45 7.57 8.97 -12.10
C PRO A 45 8.84 8.21 -11.72
N THR A 46 10.03 8.70 -12.08
CA THR A 46 11.31 8.11 -11.62
C THR A 46 11.94 8.90 -10.48
N ARG A 47 11.69 10.22 -10.43
CA ARG A 47 12.12 11.09 -9.33
C ARG A 47 11.05 12.11 -8.95
N ALA A 48 10.96 12.37 -7.66
CA ALA A 48 10.14 13.45 -7.10
C ALA A 48 10.79 14.04 -5.86
N THR A 49 10.26 15.16 -5.36
CA THR A 49 10.58 15.70 -4.04
C THR A 49 9.33 15.80 -3.17
N THR A 50 9.49 15.60 -1.86
CA THR A 50 8.52 16.01 -0.84
C THR A 50 9.21 16.98 0.10
N GLY A 51 8.89 18.27 0.01
CA GLY A 51 9.74 19.33 0.56
C GLY A 51 11.16 19.22 0.01
N THR A 52 12.15 19.09 0.89
CA THR A 52 13.56 18.88 0.52
C THR A 52 13.92 17.39 0.32
N MET A 53 13.03 16.47 0.67
CA MET A 53 13.29 15.03 0.60
C MET A 53 13.22 14.53 -0.84
N ALA A 54 14.32 13.99 -1.36
CA ALA A 54 14.32 13.31 -2.65
C ALA A 54 13.66 11.92 -2.54
N ARG A 55 12.86 11.59 -3.55
CA ARG A 55 12.20 10.30 -3.73
C ARG A 55 12.61 9.72 -5.07
N THR A 56 12.96 8.44 -5.10
CA THR A 56 13.24 7.73 -6.35
C THR A 56 12.35 6.51 -6.47
N TYR A 57 11.99 6.16 -7.70
CA TYR A 57 11.18 5.00 -8.02
C TYR A 57 11.84 4.22 -9.16
N GLY A 58 11.96 2.92 -8.97
CA GLY A 58 12.54 2.00 -9.95
C GLY A 58 11.46 1.19 -10.64
N TYR A 59 11.68 0.90 -11.92
CA TYR A 59 10.79 0.08 -12.73
C TYR A 59 11.60 -0.87 -13.62
N THR A 60 11.00 -1.99 -14.00
CA THR A 60 11.48 -2.84 -15.10
C THR A 60 11.26 -2.14 -16.45
N ALA A 61 11.82 -2.70 -17.52
CA ALA A 61 11.58 -2.21 -18.88
C ALA A 61 10.09 -2.25 -19.30
N TYR A 62 9.29 -3.09 -18.65
CA TYR A 62 7.85 -3.23 -18.88
C TYR A 62 7.00 -2.41 -17.90
N GLY A 63 7.63 -1.58 -17.06
CA GLY A 63 6.93 -0.68 -16.14
C GLY A 63 6.49 -1.31 -14.82
N MET A 64 6.93 -2.54 -14.49
CA MET A 64 6.67 -3.11 -13.16
C MET A 64 7.58 -2.47 -12.11
N PRO A 65 7.09 -2.05 -10.93
CA PRO A 65 7.92 -1.44 -9.91
C PRO A 65 9.00 -2.39 -9.37
N THR A 66 10.23 -1.90 -9.23
CA THR A 66 11.35 -2.66 -8.64
C THR A 66 11.75 -2.15 -7.26
N GLY A 67 11.37 -0.92 -6.93
CA GLY A 67 11.66 -0.35 -5.62
C GLY A 67 11.36 1.13 -5.51
N ARG A 68 11.56 1.67 -4.30
CA ARG A 68 11.48 3.11 -4.05
C ARG A 68 12.34 3.53 -2.87
N THR A 69 12.85 4.75 -2.91
CA THR A 69 13.56 5.37 -1.79
C THR A 69 12.97 6.72 -1.42
N ALA A 70 13.11 7.11 -0.16
CA ALA A 70 12.83 8.47 0.31
C ALA A 70 13.88 8.85 1.37
N GLY A 71 14.93 9.55 0.92
CA GLY A 71 16.13 9.85 1.72
C GLY A 71 16.60 8.67 2.57
N SER A 72 16.80 8.90 3.86
CA SER A 72 17.27 7.90 4.82
C SER A 72 16.15 7.14 5.54
N ILE A 73 14.88 7.50 5.35
CA ILE A 73 13.75 6.96 6.12
C ILE A 73 13.10 5.74 5.47
N GLN A 74 13.32 5.54 4.18
CA GLN A 74 12.71 4.48 3.40
C GLN A 74 13.61 4.02 2.25
N ASN A 75 13.83 2.72 2.15
CA ASN A 75 14.41 2.05 1.00
C ASN A 75 13.74 0.68 0.84
N PHE A 76 12.86 0.55 -0.15
CA PHE A 76 12.15 -0.69 -0.45
C PHE A 76 12.59 -1.26 -1.80
N THR A 77 12.80 -2.58 -1.83
CA THR A 77 12.89 -3.38 -3.07
C THR A 77 11.63 -4.24 -3.19
N TYR A 78 11.17 -4.44 -4.42
CA TYR A 78 10.01 -5.26 -4.75
C TYR A 78 10.38 -6.33 -5.77
N ASP A 79 9.90 -7.55 -5.53
CA ASP A 79 9.94 -8.63 -6.51
C ASP A 79 8.52 -8.99 -6.92
N PHE A 80 8.27 -9.01 -8.22
CA PHE A 80 7.01 -9.43 -8.80
C PHE A 80 7.20 -10.67 -9.65
N ASP A 81 6.24 -11.59 -9.62
CA ASP A 81 6.09 -12.57 -10.69
C ASP A 81 5.69 -11.82 -11.97
N MET A 82 6.57 -11.82 -12.96
CA MET A 82 6.35 -11.12 -14.23
C MET A 82 5.20 -11.71 -15.05
N THR A 83 4.79 -12.96 -14.78
CA THR A 83 3.71 -13.63 -15.50
C THR A 83 2.35 -13.34 -14.87
N GLY A 84 2.22 -13.58 -13.56
CA GLY A 84 0.98 -13.37 -12.83
C GLY A 84 0.76 -11.94 -12.33
N GLY A 85 1.81 -11.11 -12.30
CA GLY A 85 1.76 -9.74 -11.76
C GLY A 85 1.69 -9.65 -10.23
N ASN A 86 1.79 -10.78 -9.54
CA ASN A 86 1.72 -10.85 -8.09
C ASN A 86 3.06 -10.44 -7.45
N LEU A 87 3.02 -9.62 -6.40
CA LEU A 87 4.19 -9.26 -5.61
C LEU A 87 4.64 -10.49 -4.81
N THR A 88 5.82 -11.04 -5.05
CA THR A 88 6.33 -12.21 -4.32
C THR A 88 7.14 -11.83 -3.09
N SER A 89 7.78 -10.64 -3.12
CA SER A 89 8.63 -10.17 -2.03
C SER A 89 8.64 -8.64 -1.91
N ARG A 90 8.76 -8.15 -0.68
CA ARG A 90 9.12 -6.76 -0.37
C ARG A 90 10.22 -6.75 0.68
N THR A 91 11.30 -6.03 0.42
CA THR A 91 12.41 -5.86 1.38
C THR A 91 12.52 -4.41 1.81
N ASP A 92 12.43 -4.14 3.12
CA ASP A 92 12.91 -2.92 3.76
C ASP A 92 14.42 -3.00 3.92
N ASN A 93 15.17 -2.42 2.99
CA ASN A 93 16.62 -2.41 3.03
C ASN A 93 17.16 -1.55 4.19
N THR A 94 16.42 -0.52 4.61
CA THR A 94 16.81 0.32 5.77
C THR A 94 16.82 -0.49 7.06
N ARG A 95 15.94 -1.50 7.17
CA ARG A 95 15.80 -2.35 8.37
C ARG A 95 16.25 -3.79 8.16
N SER A 96 16.70 -4.13 6.96
CA SER A 96 17.05 -5.50 6.55
C SER A 96 15.93 -6.50 6.85
N LYS A 97 14.68 -6.14 6.57
CA LYS A 97 13.50 -7.00 6.80
C LYS A 97 12.84 -7.32 5.46
N THR A 98 12.63 -8.59 5.20
CA THR A 98 11.91 -9.07 4.01
C THR A 98 10.59 -9.70 4.41
N GLU A 99 9.54 -9.32 3.70
CA GLU A 99 8.24 -9.95 3.74
C GLU A 99 8.07 -10.74 2.43
N SER A 100 7.67 -12.01 2.55
CA SER A 100 7.33 -12.85 1.40
C SER A 100 5.82 -13.01 1.30
N PHE A 101 5.31 -13.13 0.08
CA PHE A 101 3.90 -13.22 -0.22
C PHE A 101 3.64 -14.42 -1.10
N GLN A 102 2.57 -15.15 -0.84
CA GLN A 102 2.17 -16.33 -1.62
C GLN A 102 0.71 -16.20 -2.04
N TYR A 103 0.36 -16.83 -3.15
CA TYR A 103 -0.96 -16.72 -3.75
C TYR A 103 -1.46 -18.10 -4.16
N ASP A 104 -2.78 -18.28 -4.22
CA ASP A 104 -3.39 -19.44 -4.87
C ASP A 104 -3.56 -19.22 -6.38
N ASN A 105 -4.07 -20.25 -7.07
CA ASN A 105 -4.29 -20.22 -8.52
C ASN A 105 -5.35 -19.20 -8.99
N LEU A 106 -6.02 -18.51 -8.06
CA LEU A 106 -7.00 -17.45 -8.35
C LEU A 106 -6.43 -16.06 -8.03
N ASN A 107 -5.10 -15.94 -7.86
CA ASN A 107 -4.40 -14.69 -7.49
C ASN A 107 -4.82 -14.10 -6.14
N ARG A 108 -5.26 -14.93 -5.18
CA ARG A 108 -5.59 -14.47 -3.82
C ARG A 108 -4.42 -14.73 -2.87
N LEU A 109 -4.05 -13.74 -2.05
CA LEU A 109 -2.90 -13.77 -1.14
C LEU A 109 -3.03 -14.76 0.03
N THR A 110 -2.45 -15.94 -0.07
CA THR A 110 -2.56 -17.01 0.95
C THR A 110 -1.52 -16.94 2.06
N ASN A 111 -0.48 -16.12 1.92
CA ASN A 111 0.52 -15.89 2.96
C ASN A 111 1.07 -14.48 2.89
N ALA A 112 1.25 -13.83 4.04
CA ALA A 112 1.99 -12.58 4.15
C ALA A 112 2.99 -12.66 5.31
N ALA A 113 4.28 -12.52 5.01
CA ALA A 113 5.36 -12.52 6.01
C ALA A 113 5.33 -13.75 6.94
N GLY A 114 5.04 -14.92 6.39
CA GLY A 114 4.94 -16.17 7.15
C GLY A 114 3.58 -16.39 7.83
N GLN A 115 2.65 -15.43 7.76
CA GLN A 115 1.29 -15.56 8.29
C GLN A 115 0.35 -16.11 7.22
N ALA A 116 -0.23 -17.28 7.48
CA ALA A 116 -1.22 -17.89 6.59
C ALA A 116 -2.52 -17.06 6.57
N ILE A 117 -3.05 -16.83 5.38
CA ILE A 117 -4.31 -16.13 5.13
C ILE A 117 -5.25 -17.11 4.44
N VAL A 118 -6.38 -17.40 5.07
CA VAL A 118 -7.33 -18.40 4.59
C VAL A 118 -8.62 -17.72 4.14
N TYR A 119 -8.81 -17.59 2.83
CA TYR A 119 -9.97 -16.92 2.25
C TYR A 119 -11.24 -17.78 2.22
N SER A 120 -11.08 -19.10 2.16
CA SER A 120 -12.19 -20.04 1.96
C SER A 120 -12.72 -20.67 3.24
N ALA A 121 -12.23 -20.28 4.42
CA ALA A 121 -12.67 -20.86 5.68
C ALA A 121 -13.95 -20.15 6.16
N PRO A 122 -15.15 -20.76 6.06
CA PRO A 122 -16.35 -20.24 6.70
C PRO A 122 -16.27 -20.36 8.23
N GLU A 123 -15.35 -21.18 8.74
CA GLU A 123 -15.13 -21.47 10.16
C GLU A 123 -13.64 -21.42 10.50
N VAL A 124 -13.28 -20.80 11.62
CA VAL A 124 -11.91 -20.73 12.14
C VAL A 124 -11.85 -21.12 13.62
N TYR A 125 -10.74 -21.76 14.02
CA TYR A 125 -10.47 -22.13 15.41
C TYR A 125 -9.38 -21.21 15.98
N VAL A 126 -9.74 -20.39 16.97
CA VAL A 126 -8.90 -19.31 17.50
C VAL A 126 -8.65 -19.52 18.99
N LYS A 127 -7.41 -19.35 19.45
CA LYS A 127 -7.04 -19.44 20.86
C LYS A 127 -7.20 -18.10 21.56
N GLU A 128 -8.14 -18.03 22.51
CA GLU A 128 -8.41 -16.85 23.34
C GLU A 128 -8.26 -17.18 24.82
N ALA A 129 -7.49 -16.37 25.57
CA ALA A 129 -7.29 -16.58 27.01
C ALA A 129 -6.91 -18.03 27.39
N GLY A 130 -6.12 -18.69 26.54
CA GLY A 130 -5.69 -20.08 26.74
C GLY A 130 -6.68 -21.14 26.23
N ASN A 131 -7.92 -20.78 25.93
CA ASN A 131 -8.96 -21.70 25.46
C ASN A 131 -9.17 -21.55 23.95
N TRP A 132 -9.42 -22.66 23.26
CA TRP A 132 -9.75 -22.62 21.85
C TRP A 132 -11.25 -22.42 21.64
N LYS A 133 -11.62 -21.54 20.71
CA LYS A 133 -13.01 -21.22 20.35
C LYS A 133 -13.20 -21.28 18.83
N ILE A 134 -14.38 -21.73 18.42
CA ILE A 134 -14.81 -21.76 17.04
C ILE A 134 -15.52 -20.45 16.71
N TYR A 135 -15.20 -19.87 15.55
CA TYR A 135 -15.87 -18.70 14.98
C TYR A 135 -16.25 -18.93 13.54
N TYR A 136 -17.39 -18.39 13.13
CA TYR A 136 -17.79 -18.35 11.73
C TYR A 136 -17.46 -16.99 11.11
N ILE A 137 -16.91 -17.01 9.89
CA ILE A 137 -16.53 -15.80 9.16
C ILE A 137 -17.52 -15.59 8.00
N CYS A 138 -18.36 -14.56 8.14
CA CYS A 138 -19.26 -14.13 7.07
C CYS A 138 -18.54 -13.14 6.16
N ARG A 139 -18.70 -13.30 4.85
CA ARG A 139 -18.05 -12.46 3.83
C ARG A 139 -19.05 -11.94 2.81
N ASP A 140 -18.73 -10.83 2.17
CA ASP A 140 -19.43 -10.37 0.97
C ASP A 140 -18.95 -11.12 -0.28
N TYR A 141 -19.54 -10.79 -1.44
CA TYR A 141 -19.17 -11.43 -2.72
C TYR A 141 -17.74 -11.11 -3.19
N LEU A 142 -17.10 -10.08 -2.62
CA LEU A 142 -15.72 -9.70 -2.89
C LEU A 142 -14.73 -10.37 -1.94
N GLY A 143 -15.22 -11.18 -0.98
CA GLY A 143 -14.41 -11.88 0.00
C GLY A 143 -14.01 -11.03 1.21
N SER A 144 -14.56 -9.82 1.35
CA SER A 144 -14.35 -8.97 2.52
C SER A 144 -15.12 -9.56 3.70
N VAL A 145 -14.47 -9.67 4.87
CA VAL A 145 -15.14 -10.10 6.10
C VAL A 145 -16.14 -9.03 6.52
N THR A 146 -17.42 -9.40 6.60
CA THR A 146 -18.49 -8.51 7.04
C THR A 146 -18.82 -8.74 8.52
N HIS A 147 -18.75 -9.98 8.99
CA HIS A 147 -19.08 -10.34 10.36
C HIS A 147 -18.24 -11.53 10.85
N VAL A 148 -18.06 -11.60 12.15
CA VAL A 148 -17.57 -12.79 12.85
C VAL A 148 -18.65 -13.22 13.83
N ALA A 149 -19.10 -14.47 13.75
CA ALA A 149 -20.10 -15.02 14.65
C ALA A 149 -19.47 -16.07 15.58
N ASN A 150 -19.93 -16.12 16.83
CA ASN A 150 -19.63 -17.17 17.78
C ASN A 150 -20.21 -18.51 17.31
N ALA A 151 -19.77 -19.62 17.91
CA ALA A 151 -20.26 -20.96 17.58
C ALA A 151 -21.78 -21.13 17.77
N ASP A 152 -22.40 -20.30 18.62
CA ASP A 152 -23.85 -20.27 18.88
C ASP A 152 -24.63 -19.38 17.88
N GLY A 153 -23.96 -18.78 16.91
CA GLY A 153 -24.55 -17.90 15.90
C GLY A 153 -24.75 -16.45 16.34
N SER A 154 -24.40 -16.09 17.57
CA SER A 154 -24.38 -14.68 18.00
C SER A 154 -23.21 -13.92 17.36
N LEU A 155 -23.40 -12.64 17.05
CA LEU A 155 -22.32 -11.79 16.56
C LEU A 155 -21.31 -11.51 17.69
N LYS A 156 -20.03 -11.57 17.35
CA LYS A 156 -18.93 -11.25 18.26
C LYS A 156 -18.71 -9.75 18.38
#